data_AF-A0A849BZ00-F1
#
_entry.id   AF-A0A849BZ00-F1
#
_cell.length_a   1.000
_cell.length_b   1.000
_cell.length_c   1.000
_cell.angle_alpha   90.00
_cell.angle_beta   90.00
_cell.angle_gamma   90.00
#
_symmetry.space_group_name_H-M   'P 1'
#
loop_
_entity.id
_entity.type
_entity.pdbx_description
1 polymer ?
#
loop_
_entity_poly.entity_id
_entity_poly.type
_entity_poly.pdbx_seq_one_letter_code
_entity_poly.pdbx_strand_id
1 'polypeptide(L)'
;MVAERSELGLASARPDGDPTPRRRPKNRKVQIVRVAARAFAERGYHPVGVDEIAAEVGISGPALYRHFKNKYALLVAAAEMGAQQLLDAARAADDPKLEAEPRLTKLIRGIADYTNEVRREGGLYRWERRYLEREDRDRIRVMYVALHETVAVPIRELRPDADPVDVTLLTAAVLSAIGSITHHRTALSTTRLCALLDDICWSILRTELPPAPPPATGDPILRGLPVISKREQLLTEAIRIFGRQGYHEASIEEIGAAAGINASSVYRYFSSKADLLAAAFNRTGERVAIGNAEALSEATSRADAAVRIADRFARMTFAMPEILPVYFSEFSNLPASEQHRLRSIQRQNVLEWANLLDGDQVEARFRVQAAIGQVIDVGRRIHFDGRPENLARVRALMQAVLLGVEEKS
;
A
#
# COMPACT_ATOMS: atom_id res chain seq x y z
N MET A 1 -27.45 22.20 -59.70
CA MET A 1 -28.88 22.48 -59.46
C MET A 1 -29.14 22.22 -57.99
N VAL A 2 -29.11 23.15 -57.03
CA VAL A 2 -29.53 24.57 -57.00
C VAL A 2 -30.95 24.79 -57.54
N ALA A 3 -31.91 24.86 -56.61
CA ALA A 3 -32.94 25.91 -56.42
C ALA A 3 -33.89 25.40 -55.28
N GLU A 4 -33.93 25.95 -54.06
CA GLU A 4 -34.59 27.22 -53.60
C GLU A 4 -36.09 27.29 -53.96
N ARG A 5 -37.05 27.76 -53.14
CA ARG A 5 -37.16 28.32 -51.76
C ARG A 5 -38.67 28.53 -51.50
N SER A 6 -39.09 28.57 -50.22
CA SER A 6 -40.09 29.49 -49.61
C SER A 6 -40.68 28.82 -48.36
N GLU A 7 -40.20 29.10 -47.15
CA GLU A 7 -40.57 30.22 -46.25
C GLU A 7 -42.06 30.32 -45.91
N LEU A 8 -42.39 30.00 -44.65
CA LEU A 8 -43.35 30.69 -43.79
C LEU A 8 -42.89 30.49 -42.34
N GLY A 9 -42.50 31.59 -41.69
CA GLY A 9 -41.84 31.61 -40.40
C GLY A 9 -42.79 31.57 -39.20
N LEU A 10 -42.24 31.15 -38.05
CA LEU A 10 -42.78 31.47 -36.72
C LEU A 10 -41.60 31.69 -35.75
N ALA A 11 -41.46 32.97 -35.40
CA ALA A 11 -40.98 33.57 -34.15
C ALA A 11 -39.78 32.94 -33.38
N SER A 12 -38.74 33.76 -33.24
CA SER A 12 -37.62 33.59 -32.32
C SER A 12 -38.06 33.59 -30.85
N ALA A 13 -37.65 32.59 -30.08
CA ALA A 13 -37.52 32.69 -28.63
C ALA A 13 -36.04 32.51 -28.27
N ARG A 14 -35.36 33.63 -27.98
CA ARG A 14 -34.07 33.62 -27.28
C ARG A 14 -34.33 33.20 -25.83
N PRO A 15 -33.62 32.22 -25.27
CA PRO A 15 -33.49 32.15 -23.83
C PRO A 15 -32.39 33.15 -23.42
N ASP A 16 -32.77 34.42 -23.22
CA ASP A 16 -32.03 35.33 -22.35
C ASP A 16 -32.19 34.83 -20.91
N GLY A 17 -31.39 33.82 -20.57
CA GLY A 17 -31.15 33.41 -19.20
C GLY A 17 -29.76 33.88 -18.82
N ASP A 18 -29.69 35.06 -18.19
CA ASP A 18 -28.51 35.52 -17.46
C ASP A 18 -27.96 34.35 -16.60
N PRO A 19 -26.69 33.95 -16.73
CA PRO A 19 -26.17 32.80 -16.00
C PRO A 19 -26.21 33.13 -14.51
N THR A 20 -27.28 32.69 -13.84
CA THR A 20 -27.40 32.71 -12.39
C THR A 20 -26.06 32.25 -11.81
N PRO A 21 -25.41 33.05 -10.95
CA PRO A 21 -24.08 32.69 -10.46
C PRO A 21 -24.23 31.39 -9.70
N ARG A 22 -23.77 30.29 -10.31
CA ARG A 22 -23.70 28.97 -9.68
C ARG A 22 -22.91 29.14 -8.40
N ARG A 23 -23.64 29.28 -7.29
CA ARG A 23 -23.12 29.48 -5.95
C ARG A 23 -22.02 28.45 -5.73
N ARG A 24 -20.77 28.91 -5.59
CA ARG A 24 -19.59 28.06 -5.41
C ARG A 24 -19.93 26.99 -4.36
N PRO A 25 -19.94 25.70 -4.69
CA PRO A 25 -20.10 24.67 -3.68
C PRO A 25 -18.95 24.84 -2.69
N LYS A 26 -19.26 25.05 -1.41
CA LYS A 26 -18.26 25.18 -0.33
C LYS A 26 -17.34 23.94 -0.22
N ASN A 27 -17.65 22.87 -0.96
CA ASN A 27 -16.92 21.60 -1.01
C ASN A 27 -16.08 21.35 -2.28
N ARG A 28 -15.90 22.34 -3.17
CA ARG A 28 -15.17 22.09 -4.44
C ARG A 28 -13.72 21.62 -4.21
N LYS A 29 -13.01 22.25 -3.25
CA LYS A 29 -11.62 21.87 -2.93
C LYS A 29 -11.55 20.41 -2.45
N VAL A 30 -12.43 20.01 -1.54
CA VAL A 30 -12.52 18.63 -1.03
C VAL A 30 -12.82 17.64 -2.16
N GLN A 31 -13.76 17.97 -3.06
CA GLN A 31 -14.08 17.12 -4.21
C GLN A 31 -12.86 16.90 -5.12
N ILE A 32 -12.11 17.97 -5.43
CA ILE A 32 -10.88 17.87 -6.23
C ILE A 32 -9.88 16.95 -5.54
N VAL A 33 -9.68 17.11 -4.23
CA VAL A 33 -8.72 16.32 -3.45
C VAL A 33 -9.11 14.84 -3.43
N ARG A 34 -10.39 14.50 -3.24
CA ARG A 34 -10.86 13.10 -3.25
C ARG A 34 -10.67 12.42 -4.61
N VAL A 35 -11.01 13.13 -5.69
CA VAL A 35 -10.80 12.62 -7.06
C VAL A 35 -9.31 12.39 -7.32
N ALA A 36 -8.46 13.35 -6.94
CA ALA A 36 -7.02 13.21 -7.06
C ALA A 36 -6.46 12.05 -6.22
N ALA A 37 -6.92 11.91 -4.97
CA ALA A 37 -6.51 10.82 -4.08
C ALA A 37 -6.79 9.46 -4.71
N ARG A 38 -8.01 9.26 -5.23
CA ARG A 38 -8.38 8.05 -5.98
C ARG A 38 -7.51 7.84 -7.21
N ALA A 39 -7.32 8.87 -8.03
CA ALA A 39 -6.54 8.74 -9.26
C ALA A 39 -5.09 8.34 -8.97
N PHE A 40 -4.44 9.00 -8.00
CA PHE A 40 -3.08 8.68 -7.57
C PHE A 40 -2.97 7.31 -6.90
N ALA A 41 -3.94 6.93 -6.06
CA ALA A 41 -3.95 5.61 -5.42
C ALA A 41 -4.11 4.46 -6.44
N GLU A 42 -4.88 4.66 -7.51
CA GLU A 42 -5.16 3.62 -8.51
C GLU A 42 -4.08 3.51 -9.60
N ARG A 43 -3.43 4.61 -9.97
CA ARG A 43 -2.51 4.68 -11.13
C ARG A 43 -1.11 5.20 -10.81
N GLY A 44 -0.82 5.51 -9.55
CA GLY A 44 0.42 6.15 -9.13
C GLY A 44 0.43 7.65 -9.42
N TYR A 45 1.42 8.35 -8.88
CA TYR A 45 1.50 9.81 -9.00
C TYR A 45 1.75 10.28 -10.44
N HIS A 46 2.82 9.85 -11.10
CA HIS A 46 3.26 10.42 -12.39
C HIS A 46 2.29 10.22 -13.56
N PRO A 47 1.67 9.04 -13.77
CA PRO A 47 0.78 8.81 -14.91
C PRO A 47 -0.50 9.65 -14.90
N VAL A 48 -0.88 10.19 -13.74
CA VAL A 48 -2.14 10.93 -13.57
C VAL A 48 -2.01 12.37 -14.07
N GLY A 49 -2.82 12.78 -15.05
CA GLY A 49 -2.84 14.15 -15.56
C GLY A 49 -3.67 15.10 -14.68
N VAL A 50 -3.31 16.39 -14.64
CA VAL A 50 -4.15 17.39 -13.93
C VAL A 50 -5.46 17.63 -14.68
N ASP A 51 -5.43 17.60 -16.02
CA ASP A 51 -6.62 17.84 -16.84
C ASP A 51 -7.65 16.71 -16.76
N GLU A 52 -7.22 15.45 -16.60
CA GLU A 52 -8.15 14.34 -16.36
C GLU A 52 -8.82 14.45 -14.99
N ILE A 53 -8.10 14.89 -13.94
CA ILE A 53 -8.70 15.17 -12.62
C ILE A 53 -9.73 16.30 -12.75
N ALA A 54 -9.37 17.36 -13.48
CA ALA A 54 -10.27 18.49 -13.72
C ALA A 54 -11.56 18.03 -14.44
N ALA A 55 -11.41 17.25 -15.51
CA ALA A 55 -12.52 16.70 -16.28
C ALA A 55 -13.43 15.82 -15.41
N GLU A 56 -12.86 14.95 -14.57
CA GLU A 56 -13.62 14.07 -13.67
C GLU A 56 -14.39 14.85 -12.58
N VAL A 57 -13.86 15.99 -12.13
CA VAL A 57 -14.55 16.91 -11.20
C VAL A 57 -15.62 17.77 -11.92
N GLY A 58 -15.57 17.83 -13.26
CA GLY A 58 -16.45 18.68 -14.08
C GLY A 58 -16.00 20.15 -14.14
N ILE A 59 -14.69 20.41 -14.11
CA ILE A 59 -14.10 21.75 -14.24
C ILE A 59 -13.00 21.76 -15.32
N SER A 60 -12.60 22.93 -15.80
CA SER A 60 -11.47 23.05 -16.72
C SER A 60 -10.13 22.95 -15.99
N GLY A 61 -9.07 22.52 -16.68
CA GLY A 61 -7.70 22.52 -16.16
C GLY A 61 -7.30 23.88 -15.55
N PRO A 62 -7.49 25.02 -16.25
CA PRO A 62 -7.25 26.34 -15.67
C PRO A 62 -8.08 26.67 -14.43
N ALA A 63 -9.27 26.08 -14.26
CA ALA A 63 -10.05 26.23 -13.04
C ALA A 63 -9.46 25.41 -11.87
N LEU A 64 -8.88 24.23 -12.12
CA LEU A 64 -8.19 23.44 -11.10
C LEU A 64 -6.94 24.18 -10.59
N TYR A 65 -6.18 24.83 -11.47
CA TYR A 65 -5.01 25.63 -11.09
C TYR A 65 -5.33 26.81 -10.15
N ARG A 66 -6.58 27.29 -10.12
CA ARG A 66 -7.03 28.29 -9.13
C ARG A 66 -7.15 27.72 -7.71
N HIS A 67 -7.25 26.39 -7.57
CA HIS A 67 -7.32 25.69 -6.29
C HIS A 67 -5.96 25.15 -5.84
N PHE A 68 -5.14 24.67 -6.78
CA PHE A 68 -3.84 24.07 -6.52
C PHE A 68 -2.81 24.57 -7.53
N LYS A 69 -1.68 25.09 -7.05
CA LYS A 69 -0.64 25.70 -7.90
C LYS A 69 -0.07 24.73 -8.93
N ASN A 70 0.04 23.45 -8.57
CA ASN A 70 0.57 22.39 -9.40
C ASN A 70 0.04 21.03 -8.92
N LYS A 71 0.38 19.97 -9.67
CA LYS A 71 0.04 18.58 -9.36
C LYS A 71 0.60 18.12 -8.00
N TYR A 72 1.79 18.60 -7.65
CA TYR A 72 2.44 18.28 -6.37
C TYR A 72 1.64 18.80 -5.17
N ALA A 73 1.21 20.06 -5.20
CA ALA A 73 0.37 20.65 -4.15
C ALA A 73 -0.96 19.91 -3.99
N LEU A 74 -1.49 19.31 -5.07
CA LEU A 74 -2.68 18.46 -5.03
C LEU A 74 -2.38 17.08 -4.40
N LEU A 75 -1.23 16.47 -4.68
CA LEU A 75 -0.77 15.25 -3.99
C LEU A 75 -0.62 15.47 -2.49
N VAL A 76 0.05 16.55 -2.08
CA VAL A 76 0.23 16.91 -0.66
C VAL A 76 -1.13 17.07 0.02
N ALA A 77 -2.04 17.83 -0.57
CA ALA A 77 -3.37 18.03 -0.02
C ALA A 77 -4.19 16.72 0.07
N ALA A 78 -4.03 15.81 -0.88
CA ALA A 78 -4.67 14.48 -0.85
C ALA A 78 -4.12 13.60 0.27
N ALA A 79 -2.80 13.55 0.42
CA ALA A 79 -2.16 12.77 1.47
C ALA A 79 -2.45 13.33 2.87
N GLU A 80 -2.39 14.66 3.05
CA GLU A 80 -2.73 15.33 4.31
C GLU A 80 -4.21 15.14 4.67
N MET A 81 -5.12 15.36 3.73
CA MET A 81 -6.55 15.17 3.99
C MET A 81 -6.87 13.72 4.37
N GLY A 82 -6.30 12.74 3.66
CA GLY A 82 -6.51 11.32 3.96
C GLY A 82 -5.99 10.93 5.35
N ALA A 83 -4.80 11.41 5.73
CA ALA A 83 -4.22 11.15 7.05
C ALA A 83 -5.02 11.81 8.18
N GLN A 84 -5.45 13.07 7.98
CA GLN A 84 -6.25 13.80 8.96
C GLN A 84 -7.62 13.14 9.17
N GLN A 85 -8.32 12.79 8.10
CA GLN A 85 -9.64 12.16 8.19
C GLN A 85 -9.59 10.77 8.85
N LEU A 86 -8.53 9.99 8.61
CA LEU A 86 -8.32 8.70 9.29
C LEU A 86 -8.09 8.90 10.79
N LEU A 87 -7.29 9.90 11.17
CA LEU A 87 -7.08 10.27 12.57
C LEU A 87 -8.39 10.75 13.24
N ASP A 88 -9.17 11.57 12.55
CA ASP A 88 -10.45 12.07 13.05
C ASP A 88 -11.46 10.94 13.24
N ALA A 89 -11.51 9.97 12.31
CA ALA A 89 -12.35 8.78 12.45
C ALA A 89 -11.95 7.95 13.68
N ALA A 90 -10.64 7.73 13.90
CA ALA A 90 -10.16 7.04 15.09
C ALA A 90 -10.53 7.79 16.38
N ARG A 91 -10.34 9.11 16.42
CA ARG A 91 -10.71 9.95 17.59
C ARG A 91 -12.20 9.99 17.86
N ALA A 92 -13.03 9.97 16.82
CA ALA A 92 -14.48 9.93 16.96
C ALA A 92 -14.96 8.56 17.49
N ALA A 93 -14.25 7.48 17.15
CA ALA A 93 -14.52 6.15 17.66
C ALA A 93 -13.99 5.95 19.09
N ASP A 94 -12.93 6.66 19.49
CA ASP A 94 -12.32 6.56 20.80
C ASP A 94 -13.30 6.98 21.92
N ASP A 95 -13.37 6.17 22.97
CA ASP A 95 -14.18 6.43 24.15
C ASP A 95 -13.38 6.13 25.41
N PRO A 96 -12.67 7.12 25.97
CA PRO A 96 -11.81 6.94 27.14
C PRO A 96 -12.55 6.52 28.42
N LYS A 97 -13.90 6.45 28.41
CA LYS A 97 -14.71 5.98 29.53
C LYS A 97 -14.94 4.48 29.52
N LEU A 98 -14.67 3.81 28.41
CA LEU A 98 -14.77 2.37 28.29
C LEU A 98 -13.49 1.71 28.80
N GLU A 99 -13.63 0.49 29.33
CA GLU A 99 -12.52 -0.40 29.60
C GLU A 99 -11.72 -0.70 28.30
N ALA A 100 -10.46 -1.11 28.45
CA ALA A 100 -9.50 -1.23 27.36
C ALA A 100 -10.00 -2.08 26.17
N GLU A 101 -10.55 -3.26 26.44
CA GLU A 101 -11.06 -4.17 25.42
C GLU A 101 -12.24 -3.60 24.61
N PRO A 102 -13.38 -3.20 25.22
CA PRO A 102 -14.50 -2.60 24.46
C PRO A 102 -14.13 -1.27 23.79
N ARG A 103 -13.23 -0.47 24.39
CA ARG A 103 -12.67 0.73 23.75
C ARG A 103 -11.91 0.39 22.47
N LEU A 104 -11.06 -0.65 22.51
CA LEU A 104 -10.29 -1.11 21.37
C LEU A 104 -11.16 -1.74 20.29
N THR A 105 -12.20 -2.51 20.64
CA THR A 105 -13.21 -3.00 19.68
C THR A 105 -13.88 -1.84 18.93
N LYS A 106 -14.26 -0.78 19.66
CA LYS A 106 -14.89 0.41 19.06
C LYS A 106 -13.94 1.14 18.11
N LEU A 107 -12.67 1.30 18.50
CA LEU A 107 -11.61 1.86 17.65
C LEU A 107 -11.39 1.04 16.37
N ILE A 108 -11.21 -0.28 16.49
CA ILE A 108 -10.99 -1.18 15.34
C ILE A 108 -12.14 -1.05 14.35
N ARG A 109 -13.39 -1.10 14.84
CA ARG A 109 -14.58 -0.98 13.99
C ARG A 109 -14.68 0.38 13.32
N GLY A 110 -14.53 1.48 14.08
CA GLY A 110 -14.60 2.83 13.50
C GLY A 110 -13.52 3.09 12.44
N ILE A 111 -12.30 2.60 12.65
CA ILE A 111 -11.21 2.72 11.67
C ILE A 111 -11.48 1.82 10.46
N ALA A 112 -11.99 0.59 10.66
CA ALA A 112 -12.33 -0.34 9.59
C ALA A 112 -13.48 0.18 8.71
N ASP A 113 -14.54 0.70 9.32
CA ASP A 113 -15.70 1.29 8.64
C ASP A 113 -15.25 2.45 7.76
N TYR A 114 -14.52 3.41 8.34
CA TYR A 114 -14.00 4.55 7.60
C TYR A 114 -13.07 4.10 6.45
N THR A 115 -12.13 3.19 6.72
CA THR A 115 -11.20 2.69 5.70
C THR A 115 -11.94 1.99 4.55
N ASN A 116 -13.02 1.28 4.85
CA ASN A 116 -13.85 0.64 3.84
C ASN A 116 -14.61 1.68 2.98
N GLU A 117 -15.13 2.74 3.59
CA GLU A 117 -15.80 3.84 2.86
C GLU A 117 -14.87 4.53 1.87
N VAL A 118 -13.62 4.80 2.28
CA VAL A 118 -12.62 5.47 1.45
C VAL A 118 -11.66 4.51 0.74
N ARG A 119 -12.02 3.22 0.62
CA ARG A 119 -11.11 2.15 0.15
C ARG A 119 -10.41 2.44 -1.18
N ARG A 120 -11.06 3.17 -2.10
CA ARG A 120 -10.49 3.56 -3.41
C ARG A 120 -9.56 4.78 -3.36
N GLU A 121 -9.67 5.59 -2.31
CA GLU A 121 -8.83 6.76 -2.06
C GLU A 121 -7.66 6.39 -1.11
N GLY A 122 -7.85 5.35 -0.29
CA GLY A 122 -6.87 4.82 0.64
C GLY A 122 -5.62 4.26 -0.05
N GLY A 123 -4.55 4.08 0.72
CA GLY A 123 -3.28 3.56 0.21
C GLY A 123 -2.35 4.58 -0.44
N LEU A 124 -2.84 5.77 -0.81
CA LEU A 124 -2.03 6.84 -1.41
C LEU A 124 -0.73 7.09 -0.64
N TYR A 125 -0.83 7.47 0.64
CA TYR A 125 0.35 7.75 1.45
C TYR A 125 1.22 6.50 1.67
N ARG A 126 0.62 5.32 1.74
CA ARG A 126 1.34 4.06 1.99
C ARG A 126 2.35 3.75 0.89
N TRP A 127 2.11 4.20 -0.34
CA TRP A 127 2.97 3.91 -1.51
C TRP A 127 3.64 5.12 -2.12
N GLU A 128 2.92 6.22 -2.22
CA GLU A 128 3.37 7.42 -2.94
C GLU A 128 4.14 8.39 -2.02
N ARG A 129 4.32 8.09 -0.72
CA ARG A 129 5.06 8.97 0.21
C ARG A 129 6.47 9.33 -0.25
N ARG A 130 7.08 8.51 -1.10
CA ARG A 130 8.43 8.75 -1.65
C ARG A 130 8.51 10.03 -2.50
N TYR A 131 7.38 10.47 -3.08
CA TYR A 131 7.30 11.68 -3.89
C TYR A 131 7.07 12.95 -3.08
N LEU A 132 6.66 12.83 -1.81
CA LEU A 132 6.47 13.97 -0.93
C LEU A 132 7.83 14.51 -0.47
N GLU A 133 8.00 15.82 -0.45
CA GLU A 133 9.16 16.49 0.12
C GLU A 133 9.23 16.26 1.64
N ARG A 134 10.42 16.46 2.22
CA ARG A 134 10.68 16.13 3.64
C ARG A 134 9.71 16.84 4.59
N GLU A 135 9.50 18.14 4.40
CA GLU A 135 8.63 18.93 5.28
C GLU A 135 7.18 18.45 5.23
N ASP A 136 6.68 18.14 4.03
CA ASP A 136 5.31 17.64 3.83
C ASP A 136 5.14 16.22 4.41
N ARG A 137 6.15 15.36 4.23
CA ARG A 137 6.19 14.04 4.88
C ARG A 137 6.16 14.15 6.40
N ASP A 138 6.91 15.09 6.97
CA ASP A 138 6.97 15.27 8.41
C ASP A 138 5.62 15.77 8.97
N ARG A 139 4.92 16.68 8.27
CA ARG A 139 3.56 17.10 8.65
C ARG A 139 2.57 15.92 8.67
N ILE A 140 2.57 15.11 7.61
CA ILE A 140 1.67 13.94 7.54
C ILE A 140 2.07 12.87 8.57
N ARG A 141 3.37 12.70 8.82
CA ARG A 141 3.89 11.77 9.83
C ARG A 141 3.34 12.09 11.22
N VAL A 142 3.23 13.37 11.60
CA VAL A 142 2.65 13.78 12.90
C VAL A 142 1.22 13.22 13.06
N MET A 143 0.41 13.26 12.02
CA MET A 143 -0.97 12.73 12.04
C MET A 143 -0.96 11.21 12.22
N TYR A 144 -0.09 10.49 11.51
CA TYR A 144 0.04 9.04 11.68
C TYR A 144 0.59 8.67 13.06
N VAL A 145 1.51 9.45 13.63
CA VAL A 145 2.00 9.23 15.00
C VAL A 145 0.84 9.38 15.99
N ALA A 146 0.02 10.43 15.87
CA ALA A 146 -1.16 10.61 16.70
C ALA A 146 -2.17 9.46 16.53
N LEU A 147 -2.39 8.97 15.29
CA LEU A 147 -3.26 7.81 15.04
C LEU A 147 -2.75 6.55 15.74
N HIS A 148 -1.44 6.29 15.65
CA HIS A 148 -0.84 5.15 16.33
C HIS A 148 -1.00 5.29 17.84
N GLU A 149 -0.80 6.49 18.40
CA GLU A 149 -0.93 6.71 19.84
C GLU A 149 -2.38 6.51 20.32
N THR A 150 -3.39 6.98 19.57
CA THR A 150 -4.81 6.74 19.90
C THR A 150 -5.12 5.25 20.05
N VAL A 151 -4.54 4.41 19.20
CA VAL A 151 -4.74 2.94 19.24
C VAL A 151 -3.83 2.27 20.28
N ALA A 152 -2.62 2.77 20.49
CA ALA A 152 -1.64 2.20 21.41
C ALA A 152 -2.06 2.34 22.89
N VAL A 153 -2.77 3.41 23.25
CA VAL A 153 -3.24 3.65 24.64
C VAL A 153 -4.03 2.45 25.19
N PRO A 154 -5.17 2.04 24.60
CA PRO A 154 -5.92 0.88 25.11
C PRO A 154 -5.16 -0.45 24.96
N ILE A 155 -4.22 -0.57 24.02
CA ILE A 155 -3.36 -1.77 23.93
C ILE A 155 -2.44 -1.87 25.15
N ARG A 156 -1.87 -0.76 25.64
CA ARG A 156 -1.07 -0.74 26.88
C ARG A 156 -1.91 -1.06 28.11
N GLU A 157 -3.14 -0.56 28.16
CA GLU A 157 -4.08 -0.85 29.26
C GLU A 157 -4.46 -2.34 29.28
N LEU A 158 -4.66 -2.96 28.11
CA LEU A 158 -4.95 -4.40 27.98
C LEU A 158 -3.73 -5.29 28.29
N ARG A 159 -2.51 -4.77 28.12
CA ARG A 159 -1.25 -5.50 28.28
C ARG A 159 -0.26 -4.69 29.13
N PRO A 160 -0.51 -4.52 30.44
CA PRO A 160 0.30 -3.66 31.29
C PRO A 160 1.76 -4.12 31.42
N ASP A 161 2.01 -5.42 31.28
CA ASP A 161 3.34 -6.03 31.40
C ASP A 161 4.09 -6.17 30.07
N ALA A 162 3.49 -5.75 28.94
CA ALA A 162 4.12 -5.87 27.63
C ALA A 162 5.22 -4.81 27.43
N ASP A 163 6.30 -5.21 26.73
CA ASP A 163 7.35 -4.28 26.31
C ASP A 163 6.75 -3.17 25.42
N PRO A 164 7.11 -1.88 25.61
CA PRO A 164 6.66 -0.79 24.74
C PRO A 164 6.91 -1.01 23.24
N VAL A 165 7.97 -1.75 22.87
CA VAL A 165 8.26 -2.16 21.49
C VAL A 165 7.19 -3.12 20.98
N ASP A 166 6.68 -4.02 21.82
CA ASP A 166 5.61 -4.96 21.47
C ASP A 166 4.30 -4.22 21.21
N VAL A 167 3.94 -3.29 22.08
CA VAL A 167 2.77 -2.42 21.90
C VAL A 167 2.87 -1.65 20.59
N THR A 168 4.05 -1.10 20.29
CA THR A 168 4.29 -0.36 19.04
C THR A 168 4.09 -1.26 17.82
N LEU A 169 4.59 -2.51 17.86
CA LEU A 169 4.41 -3.47 16.77
C LEU A 169 2.96 -3.94 16.62
N LEU A 170 2.28 -4.27 17.72
CA LEU A 170 0.88 -4.68 17.71
C LEU A 170 -0.02 -3.57 17.16
N THR A 171 0.23 -2.32 17.56
CA THR A 171 -0.48 -1.14 17.02
C THR A 171 -0.29 -1.02 15.51
N ALA A 172 0.96 -1.13 15.04
CA ALA A 172 1.25 -1.09 13.60
C ALA A 172 0.61 -2.27 12.86
N ALA A 173 0.57 -3.45 13.47
CA ALA A 173 -0.01 -4.65 12.89
C ALA A 173 -1.54 -4.56 12.75
N VAL A 174 -2.25 -4.05 13.75
CA VAL A 174 -3.70 -3.79 13.70
C VAL A 174 -4.03 -2.78 12.60
N LEU A 175 -3.34 -1.64 12.56
CA LEU A 175 -3.55 -0.62 11.52
C LEU A 175 -3.20 -1.15 10.13
N SER A 176 -2.16 -1.99 10.03
CA SER A 176 -1.76 -2.67 8.78
C SER A 176 -2.85 -3.64 8.29
N ALA A 177 -3.45 -4.42 9.19
CA ALA A 177 -4.52 -5.35 8.86
C ALA A 177 -5.74 -4.62 8.30
N ILE A 178 -6.19 -3.55 8.96
CA ILE A 178 -7.29 -2.72 8.47
C ILE A 178 -6.92 -2.05 7.14
N GLY A 179 -5.75 -1.41 7.07
CA GLY A 179 -5.27 -0.74 5.88
C GLY A 179 -5.02 -1.69 4.69
N SER A 180 -4.89 -2.99 4.90
CA SER A 180 -4.60 -3.97 3.85
C SER A 180 -5.66 -3.95 2.73
N ILE A 181 -6.92 -3.64 3.05
CA ILE A 181 -8.04 -3.65 2.12
C ILE A 181 -7.89 -2.63 0.99
N THR A 182 -7.07 -1.59 1.17
CA THR A 182 -6.87 -0.52 0.17
C THR A 182 -5.98 -0.96 -1.00
N HIS A 183 -5.35 -2.13 -0.94
CA HIS A 183 -4.37 -2.60 -1.95
C HIS A 183 -4.93 -3.53 -3.01
N HIS A 184 -6.11 -4.09 -2.75
CA HIS A 184 -6.69 -5.12 -3.60
C HIS A 184 -8.19 -4.89 -3.73
N ARG A 185 -8.78 -5.51 -4.76
CA ARG A 185 -10.19 -5.34 -5.12
C ARG A 185 -11.06 -6.55 -4.77
N THR A 186 -10.58 -7.44 -3.90
CA THR A 186 -11.39 -8.56 -3.38
C THR A 186 -12.65 -8.00 -2.71
N ALA A 187 -13.82 -8.52 -3.06
CA ALA A 187 -15.10 -8.01 -2.60
C ALA A 187 -15.70 -8.91 -1.50
N LEU A 188 -16.19 -8.27 -0.45
CA LEU A 188 -17.04 -8.84 0.62
C LEU A 188 -18.09 -7.78 0.95
N SER A 189 -19.23 -8.20 1.54
CA SER A 189 -20.18 -7.22 2.10
C SER A 189 -19.53 -6.48 3.27
N THR A 190 -19.94 -5.22 3.52
CA THR A 190 -19.40 -4.41 4.62
C THR A 190 -19.45 -5.14 5.95
N THR A 191 -20.58 -5.77 6.29
CA THR A 191 -20.75 -6.52 7.53
C THR A 191 -19.75 -7.68 7.65
N ARG A 192 -19.58 -8.49 6.59
CA ARG A 192 -18.63 -9.62 6.60
C ARG A 192 -17.18 -9.13 6.67
N LEU A 193 -16.86 -8.06 5.94
CA LEU A 193 -15.53 -7.47 5.94
C LEU A 193 -15.15 -6.94 7.33
N CYS A 194 -16.05 -6.19 7.98
CA CYS A 194 -15.77 -5.62 9.29
C CYS A 194 -15.64 -6.72 10.35
N ALA A 195 -16.48 -7.77 10.29
CA ALA A 195 -16.35 -8.93 11.17
C ALA A 195 -15.01 -9.65 10.98
N LEU A 196 -14.57 -9.84 9.72
CA LEU A 196 -13.28 -10.46 9.41
C LEU A 196 -12.10 -9.60 9.89
N LEU A 197 -12.15 -8.28 9.72
CA LEU A 197 -11.11 -7.37 10.19
C LEU A 197 -11.05 -7.35 11.72
N ASP A 198 -12.19 -7.38 12.41
CA ASP A 198 -12.27 -7.50 13.87
C ASP A 198 -11.55 -8.78 14.33
N ASP A 199 -11.87 -9.93 13.73
CA ASP A 199 -11.24 -11.22 14.03
C ASP A 199 -9.72 -11.23 13.79
N ILE A 200 -9.27 -10.70 12.64
CA ILE A 200 -7.83 -10.58 12.33
C ILE A 200 -7.13 -9.67 13.35
N CYS A 201 -7.73 -8.52 13.69
CA CYS A 201 -7.13 -7.59 14.65
C CYS A 201 -7.04 -8.20 16.04
N TRP A 202 -8.07 -8.93 16.50
CA TRP A 202 -8.04 -9.62 17.78
C TRP A 202 -7.04 -10.78 17.81
N SER A 203 -6.88 -11.49 16.70
CA SER A 203 -5.83 -12.52 16.57
C SER A 203 -4.43 -11.90 16.72
N ILE A 204 -4.18 -10.76 16.07
CA ILE A 204 -2.95 -9.99 16.26
C ILE A 204 -2.78 -9.58 17.74
N LEU A 205 -3.82 -8.98 18.33
CA LEU A 205 -3.80 -8.46 19.70
C LEU A 205 -3.67 -9.54 20.78
N ARG A 206 -3.92 -10.81 20.46
CA ARG A 206 -3.72 -11.97 21.35
C ARG A 206 -2.36 -12.63 21.16
N THR A 207 -1.59 -12.25 20.13
CA THR A 207 -0.28 -12.82 19.86
C THR A 207 0.73 -12.44 20.95
N GLU A 208 1.44 -13.42 21.49
CA GLU A 208 2.67 -13.19 22.27
C GLU A 208 3.83 -13.06 21.29
N LEU A 209 4.51 -11.91 21.31
CA LEU A 209 5.64 -11.69 20.40
C LEU A 209 6.90 -12.35 20.96
N PRO A 210 7.70 -13.05 20.12
CA PRO A 210 9.05 -13.45 20.49
C PRO A 210 9.88 -12.24 20.97
N PRO A 211 10.88 -12.45 21.84
CA PRO A 211 11.71 -11.36 22.36
C PRO A 211 12.29 -10.46 21.27
N ALA A 212 12.36 -9.16 21.54
CA ALA A 212 13.06 -8.21 20.69
C ALA A 212 14.55 -8.58 20.57
N PRO A 213 15.20 -8.36 19.41
CA PRO A 213 16.64 -8.42 19.37
C PRO A 213 17.23 -7.32 20.26
N PRO A 214 18.41 -7.55 20.87
CA PRO A 214 19.11 -6.48 21.59
C PRO A 214 19.42 -5.30 20.66
N PRO A 215 19.66 -4.09 21.19
CA PRO A 215 20.11 -2.96 20.39
C PRO A 215 21.31 -3.35 19.52
N ALA A 216 21.28 -2.98 18.24
CA ALA A 216 22.37 -3.33 17.33
C ALA A 216 23.67 -2.67 17.82
N THR A 217 24.71 -3.49 18.02
CA THR A 217 26.06 -3.02 18.34
C THR A 217 26.95 -3.19 17.11
N GLY A 218 27.29 -2.07 16.45
CA GLY A 218 28.16 -2.05 15.28
C GLY A 218 27.44 -2.07 13.93
N ASP A 219 28.24 -1.98 12.86
CA ASP A 219 27.72 -1.93 11.49
C ASP A 219 27.19 -3.31 11.03
N PRO A 220 26.18 -3.34 10.14
CA PRO A 220 25.67 -4.58 9.58
C PRO A 220 26.79 -5.37 8.88
N ILE A 221 27.02 -6.61 9.32
CA ILE A 221 27.96 -7.50 8.63
C ILE A 221 27.28 -7.96 7.33
N LEU A 222 27.76 -7.44 6.19
CA LEU A 222 27.40 -7.94 4.87
C LEU A 222 27.88 -9.40 4.75
N ARG A 223 26.94 -10.34 4.63
CA ARG A 223 27.23 -11.76 4.41
C ARG A 223 26.99 -12.14 2.96
N GLY A 224 27.81 -13.05 2.44
CA GLY A 224 27.70 -13.61 1.09
C GLY A 224 28.77 -13.12 0.12
N LEU A 225 28.96 -13.85 -0.97
CA LEU A 225 29.85 -13.45 -2.06
C LEU A 225 29.17 -12.41 -2.95
N PRO A 226 29.93 -11.47 -3.55
CA PRO A 226 29.37 -10.51 -4.47
C PRO A 226 28.80 -11.23 -5.71
N VAL A 227 27.61 -10.82 -6.14
CA VAL A 227 27.01 -11.31 -7.37
C VAL A 227 27.88 -10.87 -8.55
N ILE A 228 28.47 -11.80 -9.29
CA ILE A 228 29.39 -11.48 -10.40
C ILE A 228 28.63 -11.05 -11.67
N SER A 229 27.43 -11.60 -11.88
CA SER A 229 26.62 -11.33 -13.08
C SER A 229 26.18 -9.86 -13.13
N LYS A 230 26.63 -9.15 -14.17
CA LYS A 230 26.23 -7.75 -14.42
C LYS A 230 24.73 -7.58 -14.62
N ARG A 231 24.09 -8.54 -15.30
CA ARG A 231 22.62 -8.55 -15.42
C ARG A 231 21.94 -8.56 -14.06
N GLU A 232 22.43 -9.39 -13.14
CA GLU A 232 21.85 -9.53 -11.81
C GLU A 232 22.13 -8.31 -10.91
N GLN A 233 23.30 -7.69 -11.06
CA GLN A 233 23.62 -6.40 -10.41
C GLN A 233 22.67 -5.30 -10.90
N LEU A 234 22.50 -5.16 -12.22
CA LEU A 234 21.61 -4.15 -12.80
C LEU A 234 20.16 -4.28 -12.30
N LEU A 235 19.63 -5.50 -12.24
CA LEU A 235 18.27 -5.73 -11.70
C LEU A 235 18.16 -5.35 -10.22
N THR A 236 19.20 -5.61 -9.43
CA THR A 236 19.24 -5.27 -8.00
C THR A 236 19.25 -3.76 -7.81
N GLU A 237 20.14 -3.05 -8.52
CA GLU A 237 20.23 -1.59 -8.41
C GLU A 237 18.99 -0.90 -8.99
N ALA A 238 18.41 -1.45 -10.07
CA ALA A 238 17.15 -0.95 -10.62
C ALA A 238 16.02 -0.98 -9.57
N ILE A 239 15.84 -2.09 -8.86
CA ILE A 239 14.82 -2.20 -7.79
C ILE A 239 15.07 -1.16 -6.70
N ARG A 240 16.32 -1.00 -6.25
CA ARG A 240 16.67 -0.03 -5.20
C ARG A 240 16.38 1.41 -5.63
N ILE A 241 16.84 1.78 -6.82
CA ILE A 241 16.68 3.15 -7.34
C ILE A 241 15.21 3.44 -7.60
N PHE A 242 14.48 2.56 -8.30
CA PHE A 242 13.04 2.71 -8.53
C PHE A 242 12.24 2.79 -7.22
N GLY A 243 12.58 1.98 -6.21
CA GLY A 243 11.87 1.99 -4.94
C GLY A 243 12.09 3.26 -4.13
N ARG A 244 13.28 3.89 -4.25
CA ARG A 244 13.66 5.11 -3.52
C ARG A 244 13.06 6.38 -4.10
N GLN A 245 13.17 6.58 -5.42
CA GLN A 245 12.78 7.83 -6.07
C GLN A 245 11.68 7.67 -7.13
N GLY A 246 11.24 6.45 -7.40
CA GLY A 246 10.22 6.14 -8.40
C GLY A 246 10.80 5.93 -9.80
N TYR A 247 10.00 5.32 -10.68
CA TYR A 247 10.44 4.98 -12.04
C TYR A 247 10.83 6.18 -12.89
N HIS A 248 10.07 7.29 -12.82
CA HIS A 248 10.29 8.43 -13.71
C HIS A 248 11.58 9.20 -13.40
N GLU A 249 11.87 9.43 -12.13
CA GLU A 249 13.08 10.13 -11.66
C GLU A 249 14.34 9.28 -11.82
N ALA A 250 14.22 7.95 -11.86
CA ALA A 250 15.34 7.04 -12.11
C ALA A 250 15.86 7.09 -13.55
N SER A 251 17.19 7.13 -13.71
CA SER A 251 17.86 7.10 -15.01
C SER A 251 18.62 5.79 -15.25
N ILE A 252 18.82 5.43 -16.52
CA ILE A 252 19.62 4.24 -16.89
C ILE A 252 21.10 4.47 -16.55
N GLU A 253 21.55 5.71 -16.67
CA GLU A 253 22.88 6.18 -16.33
C GLU A 253 23.19 5.92 -14.85
N GLU A 254 22.29 6.31 -13.95
CA GLU A 254 22.41 6.10 -12.51
C GLU A 254 22.43 4.61 -12.17
N ILE A 255 21.53 3.81 -12.76
CA ILE A 255 21.48 2.36 -12.52
C ILE A 255 22.76 1.68 -13.03
N GLY A 256 23.25 2.07 -14.21
CA GLY A 256 24.52 1.59 -14.75
C GLY A 256 25.67 1.92 -13.83
N ALA A 257 25.78 3.18 -13.40
CA ALA A 257 26.83 3.65 -12.51
C ALA A 257 26.82 2.89 -11.17
N ALA A 258 25.65 2.66 -10.58
CA ALA A 258 25.49 1.87 -9.36
C ALA A 258 25.94 0.40 -9.55
N ALA A 259 25.74 -0.16 -10.75
CA ALA A 259 26.25 -1.48 -11.14
C ALA A 259 27.72 -1.46 -11.65
N GLY A 260 28.39 -0.30 -11.60
CA GLY A 260 29.77 -0.13 -12.03
C GLY A 260 30.00 -0.25 -13.53
N ILE A 261 29.02 0.09 -14.36
CA ILE A 261 29.13 0.15 -15.83
C ILE A 261 28.54 1.45 -16.39
N ASN A 262 28.86 1.82 -17.62
CA ASN A 262 28.25 2.99 -18.26
C ASN A 262 26.86 2.67 -18.83
N ALA A 263 26.07 3.73 -19.11
CA ALA A 263 24.72 3.62 -19.66
C ALA A 263 24.65 2.81 -20.96
N SER A 264 25.60 3.01 -21.88
CA SER A 264 25.64 2.28 -23.16
C SER A 264 25.82 0.77 -22.97
N SER A 265 26.51 0.35 -21.90
CA SER A 265 26.64 -1.06 -21.54
C SER A 265 25.35 -1.64 -20.96
N VAL A 266 24.51 -0.85 -20.28
CA VAL A 266 23.19 -1.30 -19.80
C VAL A 266 22.31 -1.71 -20.97
N TYR A 267 22.36 -0.95 -22.08
CA TYR A 267 21.60 -1.25 -23.30
C TYR A 267 21.97 -2.56 -24.00
N ARG A 268 23.11 -3.18 -23.64
CA ARG A 268 23.46 -4.54 -24.09
C ARG A 268 22.65 -5.63 -23.38
N TYR A 269 22.12 -5.35 -22.19
CA TYR A 269 21.34 -6.29 -21.40
C TYR A 269 19.84 -6.04 -21.48
N PHE A 270 19.45 -4.77 -21.58
CA PHE A 270 18.05 -4.35 -21.58
C PHE A 270 17.82 -3.28 -22.64
N SER A 271 16.83 -3.50 -23.49
CA SER A 271 16.53 -2.61 -24.61
C SER A 271 16.01 -1.23 -24.17
N SER A 272 15.44 -1.14 -22.98
CA SER A 272 14.87 0.09 -22.43
C SER A 272 14.75 0.04 -20.89
N LYS A 273 14.44 1.19 -20.28
CA LYS A 273 14.10 1.28 -18.84
C LYS A 273 12.86 0.47 -18.49
N ALA A 274 11.88 0.40 -19.39
CA ALA A 274 10.67 -0.40 -19.20
C ALA A 274 10.97 -1.92 -19.27
N ASP A 275 11.86 -2.33 -20.16
CA ASP A 275 12.34 -3.72 -20.27
C ASP A 275 13.12 -4.15 -19.02
N LEU A 276 14.00 -3.27 -18.51
CA LEU A 276 14.68 -3.48 -17.23
C LEU A 276 13.70 -3.61 -16.05
N LEU A 277 12.68 -2.76 -15.99
CA LEU A 277 11.63 -2.85 -14.97
C LEU A 277 10.85 -4.17 -15.09
N ALA A 278 10.43 -4.55 -16.30
CA ALA A 278 9.73 -5.82 -16.56
C ALA A 278 10.58 -7.04 -16.15
N ALA A 279 11.87 -7.01 -16.44
CA ALA A 279 12.80 -8.07 -16.02
C ALA A 279 12.95 -8.15 -14.49
N ALA A 280 12.97 -7.01 -13.79
CA ALA A 280 13.02 -6.98 -12.33
C ALA A 280 11.74 -7.57 -11.70
N PHE A 281 10.58 -7.28 -12.29
CA PHE A 281 9.30 -7.87 -11.90
C PHE A 281 9.24 -9.38 -12.12
N ASN A 282 9.59 -9.84 -13.32
CA ASN A 282 9.59 -11.27 -13.64
C ASN A 282 10.53 -12.04 -12.72
N ARG A 283 11.75 -11.53 -12.49
CA ARG A 283 12.70 -12.12 -11.54
C ARG A 283 12.13 -12.24 -10.12
N THR A 284 11.42 -11.21 -9.65
CA THR A 284 10.81 -11.24 -8.31
C THR A 284 9.69 -12.27 -8.25
N GLY A 285 8.85 -12.35 -9.29
CA GLY A 285 7.80 -13.36 -9.42
C GLY A 285 8.36 -14.79 -9.43
N GLU A 286 9.45 -15.03 -10.16
CA GLU A 286 10.14 -16.33 -10.19
C GLU A 286 10.70 -16.71 -8.81
N ARG A 287 11.30 -15.77 -8.08
CA ARG A 287 11.77 -16.02 -6.70
C ARG A 287 10.64 -16.38 -5.74
N VAL A 288 9.48 -15.72 -5.87
CA VAL A 288 8.28 -16.06 -5.08
C VAL A 288 7.81 -17.46 -5.44
N ALA A 289 7.69 -17.78 -6.74
CA ALA A 289 7.21 -19.09 -7.18
C ALA A 289 8.13 -20.24 -6.70
N ILE A 290 9.45 -20.09 -6.81
CA ILE A 290 10.42 -21.06 -6.30
C ILE A 290 10.30 -21.20 -4.78
N GLY A 291 10.26 -20.07 -4.06
CA GLY A 291 10.11 -20.09 -2.60
C GLY A 291 8.82 -20.75 -2.13
N ASN A 292 7.72 -20.55 -2.86
CA ASN A 292 6.43 -21.20 -2.59
C ASN A 292 6.52 -22.71 -2.83
N ALA A 293 7.08 -23.14 -3.96
CA ALA A 293 7.24 -24.56 -4.28
C ALA A 293 8.11 -25.29 -3.25
N GLU A 294 9.21 -24.67 -2.81
CA GLU A 294 10.06 -25.21 -1.75
C GLU A 294 9.30 -25.30 -0.41
N ALA A 295 8.58 -24.24 -0.02
CA ALA A 295 7.75 -24.27 1.19
C ALA A 295 6.71 -25.39 1.16
N LEU A 296 6.04 -25.60 0.02
CA LEU A 296 5.08 -26.69 -0.16
C LEU A 296 5.74 -28.07 -0.06
N SER A 297 6.94 -28.23 -0.63
CA SER A 297 7.67 -29.51 -0.60
C SER A 297 8.14 -29.92 0.79
N GLU A 298 8.41 -28.95 1.66
CA GLU A 298 8.91 -29.15 3.03
C GLU A 298 7.78 -29.21 4.07
N ALA A 299 6.57 -28.81 3.69
CA ALA A 299 5.46 -28.66 4.62
C ALA A 299 4.86 -30.01 5.03
N THR A 300 4.47 -30.12 6.30
CA THR A 300 3.79 -31.30 6.84
C THR A 300 2.26 -31.17 6.86
N SER A 301 1.74 -29.97 6.65
CA SER A 301 0.31 -29.66 6.59
C SER A 301 0.05 -28.39 5.76
N ARG A 302 -1.21 -28.12 5.43
CA ARG A 302 -1.63 -26.89 4.73
C ARG A 302 -1.31 -25.63 5.55
N ALA A 303 -1.55 -25.68 6.87
CA ALA A 303 -1.21 -24.60 7.80
C ALA A 303 0.31 -24.37 7.88
N ASP A 304 1.12 -25.43 7.97
CA ASP A 304 2.58 -25.34 7.95
C ASP A 304 3.08 -24.72 6.63
N ALA A 305 2.53 -25.14 5.49
CA ALA A 305 2.85 -24.56 4.19
C ALA A 305 2.54 -23.04 4.16
N ALA A 306 1.38 -22.62 4.67
CA ALA A 306 1.01 -21.21 4.71
C ALA A 306 2.00 -20.37 5.55
N VAL A 307 2.48 -20.91 6.68
CA VAL A 307 3.45 -20.24 7.55
C VAL A 307 4.85 -20.23 6.93
N ARG A 308 5.27 -21.30 6.24
CA ARG A 308 6.56 -21.34 5.53
C ARG A 308 6.61 -20.35 4.36
N ILE A 309 5.52 -20.24 3.59
CA ILE A 309 5.37 -19.21 2.56
C ILE A 309 5.48 -17.81 3.18
N ALA A 310 4.82 -17.58 4.33
CA ALA A 310 4.90 -16.33 5.07
C ALA A 310 6.35 -15.95 5.44
N ASP A 311 7.10 -16.89 6.04
CA ASP A 311 8.49 -16.71 6.46
C ASP A 311 9.42 -16.41 5.28
N ARG A 312 9.29 -17.16 4.17
CA ARG A 312 10.09 -16.94 2.95
C ARG A 312 9.77 -15.60 2.30
N PHE A 313 8.50 -15.22 2.23
CA PHE A 313 8.07 -13.91 1.74
C PHE A 313 8.64 -12.76 2.60
N ALA A 314 8.61 -12.91 3.92
CA ALA A 314 9.19 -11.94 4.85
C ALA A 314 10.70 -11.80 4.65
N ARG A 315 11.45 -12.91 4.62
CA ARG A 315 12.90 -12.91 4.39
C ARG A 315 13.30 -12.25 3.07
N MET A 316 12.61 -12.61 1.99
CA MET A 316 12.88 -12.03 0.67
C MET A 316 12.64 -10.52 0.67
N THR A 317 11.57 -10.08 1.32
CA THR A 317 11.22 -8.67 1.42
C THR A 317 12.22 -7.89 2.27
N PHE A 318 12.62 -8.42 3.42
CA PHE A 318 13.60 -7.77 4.30
C PHE A 318 14.99 -7.67 3.65
N ALA A 319 15.33 -8.61 2.77
CA ALA A 319 16.56 -8.55 1.97
C ALA A 319 16.53 -7.49 0.85
N MET A 320 15.34 -7.06 0.40
CA MET A 320 15.17 -6.04 -0.64
C MET A 320 13.89 -5.21 -0.42
N PRO A 321 13.83 -4.34 0.61
CA PRO A 321 12.59 -3.65 0.99
C PRO A 321 12.01 -2.74 -0.11
N GLU A 322 12.89 -2.21 -0.98
CA GLU A 322 12.52 -1.37 -2.12
C GLU A 322 11.65 -2.09 -3.15
N ILE A 323 11.60 -3.44 -3.15
CA ILE A 323 10.79 -4.19 -4.11
C ILE A 323 9.30 -3.91 -3.98
N LEU A 324 8.80 -3.67 -2.77
CA LEU A 324 7.36 -3.54 -2.52
C LEU A 324 6.81 -2.22 -3.08
N PRO A 325 7.37 -1.03 -2.81
CA PRO A 325 6.92 0.20 -3.48
C PRO A 325 7.00 0.13 -5.00
N VAL A 326 8.01 -0.56 -5.56
CA VAL A 326 8.08 -0.80 -7.01
C VAL A 326 6.89 -1.65 -7.44
N TYR A 327 6.60 -2.71 -6.68
CA TYR A 327 5.56 -3.66 -6.98
C TYR A 327 4.13 -3.13 -6.85
N PHE A 328 3.87 -2.15 -6.00
CA PHE A 328 2.52 -1.58 -5.87
C PHE A 328 2.28 -0.36 -6.78
N SER A 329 3.31 0.43 -7.05
CA SER A 329 3.14 1.73 -7.73
C SER A 329 3.63 1.77 -9.18
N GLU A 330 4.52 0.88 -9.60
CA GLU A 330 5.21 1.03 -10.89
C GLU A 330 4.61 0.18 -12.02
N PHE A 331 3.53 -0.54 -11.76
CA PHE A 331 2.87 -1.38 -12.76
C PHE A 331 2.44 -0.63 -14.02
N SER A 332 1.95 0.59 -13.86
CA SER A 332 1.49 1.44 -14.97
C SER A 332 2.61 1.80 -15.96
N ASN A 333 3.87 1.67 -15.56
CA ASN A 333 5.04 2.00 -16.38
C ASN A 333 5.50 0.83 -17.28
N LEU A 334 4.85 -0.33 -17.16
CA LEU A 334 5.10 -1.49 -18.00
C LEU A 334 4.23 -1.47 -19.27
N PRO A 335 4.65 -2.13 -20.37
CA PRO A 335 3.79 -2.39 -21.51
C PRO A 335 2.49 -3.11 -21.11
N ALA A 336 1.39 -2.83 -21.80
CA ALA A 336 0.07 -3.36 -21.43
C ALA A 336 0.02 -4.90 -21.38
N SER A 337 0.74 -5.59 -22.27
CA SER A 337 0.87 -7.06 -22.25
C SER A 337 1.53 -7.57 -20.96
N GLU A 338 2.62 -6.94 -20.55
CA GLU A 338 3.33 -7.28 -19.30
C GLU A 338 2.49 -6.98 -18.07
N GLN A 339 1.74 -5.86 -18.06
CA GLN A 339 0.83 -5.54 -16.96
C GLN A 339 -0.21 -6.63 -16.72
N HIS A 340 -0.84 -7.14 -17.79
CA HIS A 340 -1.84 -8.19 -17.69
C HIS A 340 -1.23 -9.50 -17.19
N ARG A 341 -0.10 -9.91 -17.77
CA ARG A 341 0.63 -11.13 -17.37
C ARG A 341 1.04 -11.08 -15.90
N LEU A 342 1.71 -10.02 -15.47
CA LEU A 342 2.21 -9.90 -14.10
C LEU A 342 1.07 -9.83 -13.10
N ARG A 343 -0.01 -9.07 -13.36
CA ARG A 343 -1.23 -9.07 -12.51
C ARG A 343 -1.83 -10.46 -12.37
N SER A 344 -1.82 -11.27 -13.44
CA SER A 344 -2.28 -12.66 -13.37
C SER A 344 -1.42 -13.49 -12.42
N ILE A 345 -0.08 -13.36 -12.50
CA ILE A 345 0.86 -14.04 -11.60
C ILE A 345 0.62 -13.64 -10.14
N GLN A 346 0.46 -12.34 -9.84
CA GLN A 346 0.20 -11.91 -8.46
C GLN A 346 -1.09 -12.52 -7.91
N ARG A 347 -2.14 -12.51 -8.73
CA ARG A 347 -3.45 -13.05 -8.35
C ARG A 347 -3.37 -14.55 -8.11
N GLN A 348 -2.63 -15.28 -8.94
CA GLN A 348 -2.42 -16.71 -8.78
C GLN A 348 -1.64 -17.02 -7.50
N ASN A 349 -0.57 -16.27 -7.18
CA ASN A 349 0.18 -16.46 -5.95
C ASN A 349 -0.68 -16.26 -4.69
N VAL A 350 -1.55 -15.24 -4.69
CA VAL A 350 -2.49 -15.01 -3.58
C VAL A 350 -3.53 -16.12 -3.49
N LEU A 351 -4.01 -16.62 -4.63
CA LEU A 351 -4.96 -17.73 -4.67
C LEU A 351 -4.34 -19.03 -4.16
N GLU A 352 -3.13 -19.37 -4.58
CA GLU A 352 -2.41 -20.55 -4.13
C GLU A 352 -2.20 -20.53 -2.61
N TRP A 353 -1.81 -19.38 -2.06
CA TRP A 353 -1.66 -19.23 -0.62
C TRP A 353 -3.01 -19.28 0.11
N ALA A 354 -4.05 -18.62 -0.42
CA ALA A 354 -5.38 -18.66 0.19
C ALA A 354 -5.99 -20.07 0.17
N ASN A 355 -5.70 -20.86 -0.86
CA ASN A 355 -6.10 -22.24 -0.99
C ASN A 355 -5.45 -23.16 0.06
N LEU A 356 -4.48 -22.69 0.84
CA LEU A 356 -3.91 -23.42 1.98
C LEU A 356 -4.66 -23.14 3.30
N LEU A 357 -5.47 -22.08 3.35
CA LEU A 357 -6.27 -21.76 4.52
C LEU A 357 -7.60 -22.48 4.47
N ASP A 358 -8.11 -22.84 5.64
CA ASP A 358 -9.43 -23.44 5.80
C ASP A 358 -10.53 -22.37 5.81
N GLY A 359 -11.79 -22.77 5.58
CA GLY A 359 -12.94 -21.87 5.57
C GLY A 359 -13.23 -21.21 4.22
N ASP A 360 -13.87 -20.03 4.26
CA ASP A 360 -14.32 -19.29 3.08
C ASP A 360 -13.12 -18.74 2.27
N GLN A 361 -13.07 -19.10 0.98
CA GLN A 361 -11.95 -18.74 0.09
C GLN A 361 -11.87 -17.25 -0.27
N VAL A 362 -12.95 -16.49 -0.09
CA VAL A 362 -12.91 -15.03 -0.20
C VAL A 362 -12.21 -14.45 1.03
N GLU A 363 -12.58 -14.88 2.23
CA GLU A 363 -11.98 -14.43 3.49
C GLU A 363 -10.51 -14.85 3.60
N ALA A 364 -10.16 -16.06 3.17
CA ALA A 364 -8.77 -16.53 3.08
C ALA A 364 -7.90 -15.58 2.25
N ARG A 365 -8.40 -15.06 1.12
CA ARG A 365 -7.67 -14.07 0.31
C ARG A 365 -7.47 -12.75 1.05
N PHE A 366 -8.42 -12.31 1.87
CA PHE A 366 -8.25 -11.13 2.72
C PHE A 366 -7.18 -11.37 3.78
N ARG A 367 -7.15 -12.54 4.44
CA ARG A 367 -6.09 -12.92 5.39
C ARG A 367 -4.71 -12.90 4.74
N VAL A 368 -4.56 -13.50 3.56
CA VAL A 368 -3.29 -13.49 2.82
C VAL A 368 -2.84 -12.05 2.48
N GLN A 369 -3.76 -11.20 2.01
CA GLN A 369 -3.45 -9.80 1.71
C GLN A 369 -3.07 -9.01 2.98
N ALA A 370 -3.75 -9.26 4.09
CA ALA A 370 -3.41 -8.67 5.38
C ALA A 370 -2.03 -9.15 5.89
N ALA A 371 -1.68 -10.43 5.71
CA ALA A 371 -0.40 -10.99 6.09
C ALA A 371 0.76 -10.42 5.25
N ILE A 372 0.57 -10.27 3.93
CA ILE A 372 1.52 -9.53 3.07
C ILE A 372 1.67 -8.09 3.58
N GLY A 373 0.54 -7.46 3.93
CA GLY A 373 0.48 -6.13 4.55
C GLY A 373 1.37 -5.98 5.78
N GLN A 374 1.35 -7.00 6.67
CA GLN A 374 2.17 -7.02 7.89
C GLN A 374 3.66 -6.84 7.58
N VAL A 375 4.21 -7.61 6.64
CA VAL A 375 5.64 -7.53 6.28
C VAL A 375 6.04 -6.12 5.87
N ILE A 376 5.16 -5.42 5.15
CA ILE A 376 5.42 -4.05 4.69
C ILE A 376 5.43 -3.07 5.85
N ASP A 377 4.36 -3.01 6.63
CA ASP A 377 4.14 -1.93 7.59
C ASP A 377 4.86 -2.17 8.91
N VAL A 378 4.89 -3.42 9.39
CA VAL A 378 5.71 -3.82 10.54
C VAL A 378 7.18 -3.73 10.16
N GLY A 379 7.57 -4.20 8.98
CA GLY A 379 8.95 -4.08 8.49
C GLY A 379 9.46 -2.64 8.52
N ARG A 380 8.66 -1.66 8.07
CA ARG A 380 9.02 -0.23 8.18
C ARG A 380 9.25 0.24 9.61
N ARG A 381 8.52 -0.29 10.60
CA ARG A 381 8.65 0.10 12.02
C ARG A 381 9.95 -0.36 12.64
N ILE A 382 10.46 -1.50 12.17
CA ILE A 382 11.76 -2.06 12.58
C ILE A 382 12.84 -1.84 11.51
N HIS A 383 12.65 -0.87 10.61
CA HIS A 383 13.60 -0.49 9.57
C HIS A 383 14.08 -1.66 8.68
N PHE A 384 13.24 -2.67 8.49
CA PHE A 384 13.55 -3.93 7.80
C PHE A 384 14.80 -4.62 8.34
N ASP A 385 15.06 -4.50 9.64
CA ASP A 385 16.13 -5.23 10.33
C ASP A 385 15.87 -6.74 10.26
N GLY A 386 16.59 -7.41 9.35
CA GLY A 386 16.45 -8.83 9.01
C GLY A 386 17.09 -9.80 10.01
N ARG A 387 17.38 -9.37 11.24
CA ARG A 387 17.82 -10.29 12.30
C ARG A 387 16.76 -11.35 12.60
N PRO A 388 17.16 -12.59 12.94
CA PRO A 388 16.24 -13.72 13.14
C PRO A 388 15.10 -13.44 14.13
N GLU A 389 15.37 -12.68 15.20
CA GLU A 389 14.40 -12.30 16.22
C GLU A 389 13.29 -11.43 15.64
N ASN A 390 13.64 -10.41 14.86
CA ASN A 390 12.67 -9.56 14.19
C ASN A 390 11.86 -10.31 13.13
N LEU A 391 12.51 -11.18 12.35
CA LEU A 391 11.82 -12.05 11.40
C LEU A 391 10.84 -13.00 12.12
N ALA A 392 11.21 -13.53 13.28
CA ALA A 392 10.33 -14.38 14.09
C ALA A 392 9.10 -13.60 14.59
N ARG A 393 9.27 -12.33 14.99
CA ARG A 393 8.17 -11.45 15.39
C ARG A 393 7.21 -11.14 14.23
N VAL A 394 7.74 -10.84 13.05
CA VAL A 394 6.93 -10.65 11.83
C VAL A 394 6.20 -11.94 11.47
N ARG A 395 6.87 -13.08 11.53
CA ARG A 395 6.26 -14.40 11.29
C ARG A 395 5.12 -14.68 12.25
N ALA A 396 5.28 -14.39 13.55
CA ALA A 396 4.22 -14.58 14.55
C ALA A 396 2.96 -13.75 14.20
N LEU A 397 3.14 -12.49 13.81
CA LEU A 397 2.05 -11.62 13.37
C LEU A 397 1.38 -12.13 12.08
N MET A 398 2.16 -12.57 11.09
CA MET A 398 1.61 -13.16 9.87
C MET A 398 0.83 -14.44 10.16
N GLN A 399 1.34 -15.30 11.04
CA GLN A 399 0.66 -16.52 11.45
C GLN A 399 -0.69 -16.21 12.12
N ALA A 400 -0.73 -15.25 13.04
CA ALA A 400 -1.96 -14.82 13.69
C ALA A 400 -3.01 -14.29 12.69
N VAL A 401 -2.57 -13.56 11.65
CA VAL A 401 -3.46 -13.11 10.57
C VAL A 401 -4.00 -14.27 9.74
N LEU A 402 -3.13 -15.21 9.37
CA LEU A 402 -3.44 -16.32 8.46
C LEU A 402 -4.33 -17.38 9.11
N LEU A 403 -4.02 -17.76 10.34
CA LEU A 403 -4.59 -18.94 11.01
C LEU A 403 -5.42 -18.59 12.25
N GLY A 404 -5.40 -17.33 12.70
CA GLY A 404 -5.89 -16.98 14.03
C GLY A 404 -4.89 -17.37 15.13
N VAL A 405 -5.29 -17.21 16.38
CA VAL A 405 -4.57 -17.75 17.54
C VAL A 405 -5.27 -19.05 17.93
N GLU A 406 -4.55 -20.17 17.95
CA GLU A 406 -5.08 -21.41 18.54
C GLU A 406 -5.38 -21.13 20.01
N GLU A 407 -6.65 -21.29 20.42
CA GLU A 407 -6.98 -21.35 21.84
C GLU A 407 -6.20 -22.53 22.43
N LYS A 408 -5.21 -22.25 23.28
CA LYS A 408 -4.57 -23.28 24.10
C LYS A 408 -5.70 -23.92 24.92
N SER A 409 -6.17 -25.09 24.48
CA SER A 409 -7.14 -25.93 25.20
C SER A 409 -6.56 -26.42 26.52
#